data_AF-F1KVG4-F1
#
_entry.id   AF-F1KVG4-F1
#
_cell.length_a   1.000
_cell.length_b   1.000
_cell.length_c   1.000
_cell.angle_alpha   90.00
_cell.angle_beta   90.00
_cell.angle_gamma   90.00
#
_symmetry.space_group_name_H-M   'P 1'
#
loop_
_entity.id
_entity.type
_entity.pdbx_description
1 polymer ?
#
loop_
_entity_poly.entity_id
_entity_poly.type
_entity_poly.pdbx_seq_one_letter_code
_entity_poly.pdbx_strand_id
1 'polypeptide(L)'
;MALVSHVNAAGTMVGGPQMFAAQSASAAAISKEAAHVAAASAKSAKLTQQASGGHVSQAILTAAQPFYHSPGVSPQEFQPDRPIGYGAFGVVWSVTDPRSGKRVALKKMPNVFQNLASCKRVFREIRMLSSFKHDNVLSLLDILQPANPHFFQELYVLTELMQSDLHKIIVSPQPLTSDHVKVFVYQILRGLKYLHSANILHRDIKPGNLLVNSNCILKICDFGLARMWDSHDQQNMTHEVVTQYYRAPELLMGARRYTGAVDVWSVGCIFAELLGRRILFQAQGPIEQLNMIIDLLGTPSADEMKNACEGARNHVLRSPYRQPNTMRLYSLSHQATHEAVHLLTSLLVFDPDKRINVDDALAHPYLEEGRMRFHSCMCSCCYTTPSNNRVFTNSFDPVHEQPFDPKWEKELSRMSMFDLRDRMYKYVTERTPLFGVPLCINPNSAAYKNFASSSVAQPSELPPSPNAWD
;
A
#
# COMPACT_ATOMS: atom_id res chain seq x y z
N MET A 1 10.05 16.56 18.49
CA MET A 1 9.84 15.58 17.42
C MET A 1 10.23 14.20 17.93
N ALA A 2 9.53 13.17 17.49
CA ALA A 2 9.76 11.77 17.85
C ALA A 2 11.12 11.24 17.34
N LEU A 3 11.69 11.89 16.33
CA LEU A 3 12.98 11.55 15.73
C LEU A 3 14.04 12.59 16.07
N VAL A 4 15.29 12.13 16.19
CA VAL A 4 16.50 12.96 16.29
C VAL A 4 17.59 12.39 15.38
N SER A 5 18.38 13.26 14.77
CA SER A 5 19.68 12.90 14.18
C SER A 5 20.73 12.79 15.27
N HIS A 6 21.60 11.78 15.23
CA HIS A 6 22.46 11.46 16.38
C HIS A 6 23.52 12.52 16.73
N VAL A 7 23.97 12.36 17.97
CA VAL A 7 24.71 13.22 18.90
C VAL A 7 26.21 12.88 18.85
N ASN A 8 27.09 13.89 18.90
CA ASN A 8 28.54 13.69 19.13
C ASN A 8 28.79 13.12 20.54
N ALA A 9 29.93 12.46 20.76
CA ALA A 9 30.34 11.81 22.02
C ALA A 9 30.34 12.70 23.30
N ALA A 10 29.96 13.98 23.19
CA ALA A 10 29.83 14.96 24.26
C ALA A 10 28.37 15.24 24.71
N GLY A 11 27.37 14.49 24.24
CA GLY A 11 25.99 14.58 24.76
C GLY A 11 25.20 15.84 24.37
N THR A 12 25.64 16.59 23.37
CA THR A 12 24.94 17.82 22.92
C THR A 12 23.98 17.51 21.75
N MET A 13 22.68 17.77 21.95
CA MET A 13 21.63 17.64 20.93
C MET A 13 21.78 18.73 19.86
N VAL A 14 21.89 18.35 18.60
CA VAL A 14 21.93 19.32 17.47
C VAL A 14 20.65 19.19 16.66
N GLY A 15 19.79 20.22 16.73
CA GLY A 15 18.72 20.43 15.75
C GLY A 15 19.32 20.96 14.44
N GLY A 16 18.75 20.57 13.30
CA GLY A 16 19.12 21.09 11.97
C GLY A 16 19.01 22.62 11.84
N PRO A 17 19.38 23.16 10.68
CA PRO A 17 20.45 24.14 10.50
C PRO A 17 20.24 25.44 11.29
N GLN A 18 21.31 25.89 11.96
CA GLN A 18 21.46 27.24 12.46
C GLN A 18 21.43 28.24 11.29
N MET A 19 20.40 29.07 11.23
CA MET A 19 20.39 30.31 10.46
C MET A 19 21.40 31.27 11.09
N PHE A 20 22.52 31.52 10.40
CA PHE A 20 23.50 32.53 10.79
C PHE A 20 23.06 33.94 10.35
N ALA A 21 23.51 34.91 11.15
CA ALA A 21 23.47 36.39 11.02
C ALA A 21 22.21 37.10 11.55
N ALA A 22 22.28 38.15 12.36
CA ALA A 22 23.38 38.84 13.05
C ALA A 22 22.78 39.67 14.21
N GLN A 23 23.60 39.96 15.22
CA GLN A 23 23.26 40.82 16.35
C GLN A 23 23.09 42.28 15.93
N SER A 24 22.08 42.95 16.48
CA SER A 24 22.18 44.35 16.95
C SER A 24 21.15 44.62 18.03
N ALA A 25 21.58 45.33 19.06
CA ALA A 25 20.98 45.44 20.38
C ALA A 25 19.85 46.47 20.51
N SER A 26 19.11 46.31 21.62
CA SER A 26 18.65 47.34 22.56
C SER A 26 17.20 47.87 22.48
N ALA A 27 16.61 47.84 23.69
CA ALA A 27 15.67 48.79 24.30
C ALA A 27 14.15 48.52 24.27
N ALA A 28 13.68 47.97 25.39
CA ALA A 28 12.76 48.59 26.37
C ALA A 28 11.24 48.75 26.10
N ALA A 29 10.51 48.55 27.22
CA ALA A 29 9.14 48.98 27.57
C ALA A 29 7.94 48.22 26.96
N ILE A 30 6.75 48.06 27.56
CA ILE A 30 6.12 47.97 28.91
C ILE A 30 4.60 47.86 28.61
N SER A 31 3.82 47.19 29.50
CA SER A 31 2.34 47.25 29.68
C SER A 31 1.41 46.48 28.73
N LYS A 32 0.55 45.57 29.24
CA LYS A 32 -0.88 45.70 29.71
C LYS A 32 -1.84 45.89 28.51
N GLU A 33 -3.03 45.29 28.35
CA GLU A 33 -4.12 44.70 29.16
C GLU A 33 -4.92 43.78 28.17
N ALA A 34 -5.39 42.57 28.54
CA ALA A 34 -6.69 42.21 29.12
C ALA A 34 -7.98 42.48 28.28
N ALA A 35 -8.86 41.45 28.26
CA ALA A 35 -10.34 41.46 28.05
C ALA A 35 -10.88 41.59 26.61
N HIS A 36 -11.99 40.98 26.14
CA HIS A 36 -12.91 39.90 26.58
C HIS A 36 -14.03 39.74 25.50
N VAL A 37 -14.75 38.61 25.48
CA VAL A 37 -16.18 38.39 25.06
C VAL A 37 -16.53 38.48 23.56
N ALA A 38 -16.84 37.34 22.89
CA ALA A 38 -18.14 36.64 22.69
C ALA A 38 -18.94 37.12 21.45
N ALA A 39 -19.15 36.24 20.47
CA ALA A 39 -20.37 35.44 20.25
C ALA A 39 -21.58 36.24 19.78
N ALA A 40 -22.04 35.99 18.55
CA ALA A 40 -23.44 35.69 18.26
C ALA A 40 -23.67 35.35 16.78
N SER A 41 -24.55 34.38 16.62
CA SER A 41 -25.08 33.77 15.41
C SER A 41 -26.12 34.67 14.72
N ALA A 42 -26.24 34.57 13.39
CA ALA A 42 -27.50 34.88 12.71
C ALA A 42 -27.64 34.06 11.42
N LYS A 43 -28.55 33.10 11.46
CA LYS A 43 -29.16 32.46 10.29
C LYS A 43 -30.04 33.48 9.55
N SER A 44 -30.02 33.45 8.22
CA SER A 44 -31.24 33.72 7.45
C SER A 44 -31.22 32.90 6.17
N ALA A 45 -32.33 32.18 5.95
CA ALA A 45 -32.64 31.43 4.76
C ALA A 45 -33.85 32.10 4.10
N LYS A 46 -33.83 32.27 2.77
CA LYS A 46 -34.97 31.91 1.89
C LYS A 46 -34.77 32.24 0.41
N LEU A 47 -35.26 31.27 -0.38
CA LEU A 47 -36.00 31.37 -1.66
C LEU A 47 -35.25 31.54 -3.00
N THR A 48 -35.04 30.38 -3.63
CA THR A 48 -35.48 29.94 -4.97
C THR A 48 -35.65 30.99 -6.10
N GLN A 49 -34.86 30.82 -7.17
CA GLN A 49 -35.34 30.92 -8.55
C GLN A 49 -34.50 30.02 -9.47
N GLN A 50 -35.17 29.15 -10.21
CA GLN A 50 -34.62 28.37 -11.31
C GLN A 50 -34.31 29.31 -12.49
N ALA A 51 -33.10 29.23 -13.02
CA ALA A 51 -32.81 29.58 -14.41
C ALA A 51 -31.79 28.58 -14.96
N SER A 52 -32.27 27.79 -15.91
CA SER A 52 -31.54 26.89 -16.78
C SER A 52 -30.58 27.64 -17.71
N GLY A 53 -29.37 27.12 -17.90
CA GLY A 53 -28.52 27.51 -19.02
C GLY A 53 -27.02 27.50 -18.72
N GLY A 54 -26.34 26.42 -19.11
CA GLY A 54 -24.94 26.39 -19.54
C GLY A 54 -23.86 26.94 -18.59
N HIS A 55 -23.32 26.10 -17.71
CA HIS A 55 -21.97 26.31 -17.13
C HIS A 55 -21.32 25.00 -16.65
N VAL A 56 -21.36 23.94 -17.48
CA VAL A 56 -20.64 22.69 -17.20
C VAL A 56 -19.50 22.54 -18.21
N SER A 57 -18.44 23.34 -18.03
CA SER A 57 -17.13 23.12 -18.67
C SER A 57 -15.96 23.83 -17.99
N GLN A 58 -16.17 24.61 -16.93
CA GLN A 58 -15.07 25.39 -16.31
C GLN A 58 -14.46 24.77 -15.03
N ALA A 59 -14.93 23.60 -14.57
CA ALA A 59 -14.40 22.98 -13.34
C ALA A 59 -13.22 22.01 -13.58
N ILE A 60 -12.87 21.73 -14.85
CA ILE A 60 -11.87 20.71 -15.22
C ILE A 60 -10.55 21.35 -15.71
N LEU A 61 -10.53 22.65 -16.02
CA LEU A 61 -9.33 23.36 -16.47
C LEU A 61 -8.51 24.02 -15.34
N THR A 62 -9.00 24.02 -14.10
CA THR A 62 -8.27 24.61 -12.96
C THR A 62 -7.17 23.71 -12.39
N ALA A 63 -7.04 22.48 -12.88
CA ALA A 63 -5.98 21.54 -12.48
C ALA A 63 -4.69 21.65 -13.33
N ALA A 64 -4.59 22.64 -14.23
CA ALA A 64 -3.47 22.78 -15.16
C ALA A 64 -2.94 24.22 -15.31
N GLN A 65 -2.89 25.01 -14.22
CA GLN A 65 -2.17 26.30 -14.20
C GLN A 65 -0.87 26.16 -13.37
N PRO A 66 0.29 26.59 -13.89
CA PRO A 66 1.53 26.62 -13.11
C PRO A 66 1.45 27.78 -12.11
N PHE A 67 1.14 27.46 -10.86
CA PHE A 67 1.27 28.41 -9.76
C PHE A 67 2.77 28.67 -9.49
N TYR A 68 3.33 29.68 -10.15
CA TYR A 68 4.51 30.38 -9.62
C TYR A 68 4.10 31.05 -8.30
N HIS A 69 4.41 30.40 -7.19
CA HIS A 69 4.52 31.09 -5.91
C HIS A 69 5.92 31.70 -5.84
N SER A 70 6.00 33.02 -5.62
CA SER A 70 7.21 33.66 -5.08
C SER A 70 7.68 32.90 -3.83
N PRO A 71 8.98 32.78 -3.57
CA PRO A 71 9.51 32.09 -2.39
C PRO A 71 9.31 32.96 -1.15
N GLY A 72 8.06 33.05 -0.67
CA GLY A 72 7.73 33.41 0.70
C GLY A 72 7.53 32.12 1.48
N VAL A 73 8.47 31.79 2.36
CA VAL A 73 8.33 30.64 3.28
C VAL A 73 7.18 30.94 4.22
N SER A 74 5.98 30.43 3.93
CA SER A 74 4.93 30.34 4.93
C SER A 74 5.46 29.49 6.09
N PRO A 75 5.27 29.86 7.36
CA PRO A 75 5.63 29.02 8.48
C PRO A 75 4.94 27.66 8.27
N GLN A 76 5.70 26.59 8.06
CA GLN A 76 5.11 25.24 8.04
C GLN A 76 4.46 25.04 9.40
N GLU A 77 3.11 25.02 9.43
CA GLU A 77 2.37 24.73 10.65
C GLU A 77 2.90 23.42 11.23
N PHE A 78 3.48 23.51 12.44
CA PHE A 78 4.04 22.36 13.13
C PHE A 78 2.89 21.40 13.48
N GLN A 79 2.72 20.35 12.68
CA GLN A 79 1.77 19.28 13.01
C GLN A 79 2.40 18.33 14.03
N PRO A 80 1.67 17.95 15.10
CA PRO A 80 2.19 16.99 16.06
C PRO A 80 2.41 15.60 15.44
N ASP A 81 3.36 14.86 16.00
CA ASP A 81 3.56 13.45 15.67
C ASP A 81 2.34 12.66 16.16
N ARG A 82 1.77 11.80 15.31
CA ARG A 82 0.53 11.07 15.63
C ARG A 82 0.49 9.67 15.03
N PRO A 83 -0.18 8.70 15.69
CA PRO A 83 -0.46 7.41 15.07
C PRO A 83 -1.41 7.59 13.88
N ILE A 84 -1.17 6.82 12.81
CA ILE A 84 -1.99 6.82 11.58
C ILE A 84 -2.49 5.43 11.17
N GLY A 85 -1.92 4.36 11.74
CA GLY A 85 -2.35 3.00 11.46
C GLY A 85 -1.90 2.02 12.54
N TYR A 86 -2.77 1.07 12.85
CA TYR A 86 -2.50 -0.06 13.73
C TYR A 86 -2.67 -1.33 12.90
N GLY A 87 -1.60 -2.05 12.64
CA GLY A 87 -1.62 -3.33 11.93
C GLY A 87 -1.22 -4.48 12.85
N ALA A 88 -1.41 -5.71 12.36
CA ALA A 88 -0.99 -6.93 13.08
C ALA A 88 0.52 -6.98 13.35
N PHE A 89 1.32 -6.28 12.53
CA PHE A 89 2.78 -6.33 12.56
C PHE A 89 3.44 -5.02 13.01
N GLY A 90 2.67 -4.01 13.42
CA GLY A 90 3.25 -2.77 13.88
C GLY A 90 2.29 -1.60 13.99
N VAL A 91 2.80 -0.51 14.56
CA VAL A 91 2.10 0.77 14.63
C VAL A 91 2.81 1.76 13.72
N VAL A 92 2.04 2.45 12.89
CA VAL A 92 2.56 3.45 11.95
C VAL A 92 2.23 4.83 12.50
N TRP A 93 3.26 5.66 12.59
CA TRP A 93 3.17 7.05 13.03
C TRP A 93 3.51 7.99 11.88
N SER A 94 2.76 9.09 11.78
CA SER A 94 3.18 10.23 10.97
C SER A 94 4.09 11.10 11.83
N VAL A 95 5.34 11.23 11.40
CA VAL A 95 6.39 11.96 12.12
C VAL A 95 7.11 12.94 11.20
N THR A 96 7.82 13.92 11.77
CA THR A 96 8.71 14.82 11.01
C THR A 96 10.13 14.27 10.97
N ASP A 97 10.71 14.12 9.78
CA ASP A 97 12.15 13.86 9.62
C ASP A 97 12.94 15.16 9.89
N PRO A 98 13.73 15.25 10.97
CA PRO A 98 14.42 16.48 11.34
C PRO A 98 15.52 16.89 10.35
N ARG A 99 15.95 15.99 9.45
CA ARG A 99 16.99 16.28 8.45
C ARG A 99 16.44 17.07 7.28
N SER A 100 15.17 16.84 6.92
CA SER A 100 14.53 17.45 5.74
C SER A 100 13.31 18.32 6.07
N GLY A 101 12.80 18.26 7.30
CA GLY A 101 11.53 18.88 7.69
C GLY A 101 10.29 18.20 7.11
N LYS A 102 10.43 17.15 6.30
CA LYS A 102 9.30 16.47 5.65
C LYS A 102 8.57 15.53 6.60
N ARG A 103 7.25 15.42 6.41
CA ARG A 103 6.43 14.40 7.08
C ARG A 103 6.64 13.04 6.43
N VAL A 104 6.86 12.01 7.26
CA VAL A 104 7.17 10.64 6.86
C VAL A 104 6.36 9.65 7.71
N ALA A 105 6.24 8.41 7.24
CA ALA A 105 5.61 7.33 7.99
C ALA A 105 6.69 6.47 8.69
N LEU A 106 6.61 6.39 10.02
CA LEU A 106 7.48 5.59 10.88
C LEU A 106 6.72 4.34 11.34
N LYS A 107 7.08 3.17 10.81
CA LYS A 107 6.52 1.88 11.22
C LYS A 107 7.40 1.28 12.31
N LYS A 108 6.84 1.14 13.52
CA LYS A 108 7.43 0.36 14.63
C LYS A 108 7.10 -1.11 14.42
N MET A 109 8.14 -1.95 14.34
CA MET A 109 8.05 -3.41 14.29
C MET A 109 8.53 -3.97 15.63
N PRO A 110 7.63 -4.22 16.60
CA PRO A 110 8.01 -4.76 17.89
C PRO A 110 8.37 -6.24 17.78
N ASN A 111 9.07 -6.78 18.80
CA ASN A 111 9.16 -8.22 19.03
C ASN A 111 9.74 -9.05 17.87
N VAL A 112 10.61 -8.44 17.06
CA VAL A 112 11.16 -9.04 15.83
C VAL A 112 11.84 -10.39 16.11
N PHE A 113 12.47 -10.52 17.28
CA PHE A 113 13.26 -11.69 17.66
C PHE A 113 12.53 -12.69 18.58
N GLN A 114 11.21 -12.55 18.78
CA GLN A 114 10.46 -13.48 19.62
C GLN A 114 10.35 -14.87 19.02
N ASN A 115 10.19 -14.96 17.70
CA ASN A 115 10.12 -16.23 16.99
C ASN A 115 10.81 -16.13 15.63
N LEU A 116 11.41 -17.23 15.20
CA LEU A 116 12.23 -17.30 13.99
C LEU A 116 11.44 -16.96 12.72
N ALA A 117 10.16 -17.34 12.66
CA ALA A 117 9.31 -17.07 11.50
C ALA A 117 9.04 -15.55 11.34
N SER A 118 8.73 -14.86 12.43
CA SER A 118 8.54 -13.41 12.48
C SER A 118 9.81 -12.67 12.09
N CYS A 119 10.97 -13.09 12.61
CA CYS A 119 12.24 -12.48 12.26
C CYS A 119 12.55 -12.62 10.76
N LYS A 120 12.36 -13.83 10.19
CA LYS A 120 12.52 -14.08 8.76
C LYS A 120 11.59 -13.20 7.92
N ARG A 121 10.33 -13.07 8.35
CA ARG A 121 9.34 -12.20 7.72
C ARG A 121 9.77 -10.74 7.70
N VAL A 122 10.18 -10.19 8.84
CA VAL A 122 10.63 -8.79 8.96
C VAL A 122 11.88 -8.54 8.11
N PHE A 123 12.85 -9.46 8.14
CA PHE A 123 14.06 -9.30 7.34
C PHE A 123 13.77 -9.36 5.83
N ARG A 124 12.85 -10.23 5.40
CA ARG A 124 12.36 -10.27 4.01
C ARG A 124 11.68 -8.96 3.62
N GLU A 125 10.75 -8.47 4.44
CA GLU A 125 10.03 -7.21 4.18
C GLU A 125 11.01 -6.05 3.99
N ILE A 126 11.99 -5.90 4.89
CA ILE A 126 12.99 -4.83 4.83
C ILE A 126 13.89 -4.96 3.60
N ARG A 127 14.31 -6.18 3.24
CA ARG A 127 15.10 -6.43 2.03
C ARG A 127 14.33 -6.08 0.76
N MET A 128 13.07 -6.49 0.67
CA MET A 128 12.18 -6.14 -0.44
C MET A 128 11.99 -4.62 -0.54
N LEU A 129 11.52 -3.96 0.52
CA LEU A 129 11.28 -2.52 0.56
C LEU A 129 12.52 -1.69 0.17
N SER A 130 13.72 -2.16 0.52
CA SER A 130 14.98 -1.48 0.19
C SER A 130 15.39 -1.54 -1.28
N SER A 131 14.86 -2.50 -2.03
CA SER A 131 15.15 -2.67 -3.46
C SER A 131 14.20 -1.89 -4.36
N PHE A 132 13.01 -1.54 -3.86
CA PHE A 132 11.94 -1.00 -4.67
C PHE A 132 12.18 0.47 -5.06
N LYS A 133 12.04 0.74 -6.36
CA LYS A 133 12.10 2.08 -6.95
C LYS A 133 10.96 2.21 -7.96
N HIS A 134 9.75 2.43 -7.46
CA HIS A 134 8.56 2.49 -8.32
C HIS A 134 7.47 3.39 -7.73
N ASP A 135 6.79 4.17 -8.58
CA ASP A 135 5.71 5.08 -8.14
C ASP A 135 4.54 4.35 -7.46
N ASN A 136 4.29 3.09 -7.84
CA ASN A 136 3.15 2.32 -7.35
C ASN A 136 3.50 1.17 -6.38
N VAL A 137 4.73 1.16 -5.87
CA VAL A 137 5.17 0.22 -4.82
C VAL A 137 5.81 1.05 -3.71
N LEU A 138 5.44 0.80 -2.45
CA LEU A 138 5.99 1.54 -1.33
C LEU A 138 7.48 1.24 -1.18
N SER A 139 8.32 2.28 -1.15
CA SER A 139 9.76 2.13 -1.02
C SER A 139 10.25 2.52 0.38
N LEU A 140 11.32 1.86 0.82
CA LEU A 140 12.03 2.23 2.04
C LEU A 140 12.73 3.58 1.89
N LEU A 141 12.54 4.49 2.83
CA LEU A 141 13.35 5.72 2.93
C LEU A 141 14.58 5.49 3.80
N ASP A 142 14.40 4.94 5.01
CA ASP A 142 15.48 4.73 5.96
C ASP A 142 15.10 3.70 7.04
N ILE A 143 16.08 3.24 7.80
CA ILE A 143 15.87 2.42 9.00
C ILE A 143 16.62 3.09 10.15
N LEU A 144 15.95 3.30 11.28
CA LEU A 144 16.63 3.92 12.41
C LEU A 144 17.69 2.98 12.96
N GLN A 145 18.84 3.55 13.32
CA GLN A 145 19.89 2.78 13.94
C GLN A 145 19.48 2.38 15.36
N PRO A 146 19.64 1.10 15.73
CA PRO A 146 19.44 0.68 17.11
C PRO A 146 20.46 1.34 18.02
N ALA A 147 19.99 2.00 19.08
CA ALA A 147 20.86 2.72 20.01
C ALA A 147 21.87 1.82 20.73
N ASN A 148 21.57 0.52 20.89
CA ASN A 148 22.49 -0.45 21.47
C ASN A 148 22.35 -1.83 20.79
N PRO A 149 23.44 -2.42 20.26
CA PRO A 149 23.44 -3.76 19.68
C PRO A 149 22.85 -4.84 20.60
N HIS A 150 23.11 -4.76 21.90
CA HIS A 150 22.70 -5.77 22.88
C HIS A 150 21.17 -5.75 23.12
N PHE A 151 20.54 -4.59 22.95
CA PHE A 151 19.10 -4.38 23.17
C PHE A 151 18.31 -4.21 21.87
N PHE A 152 18.86 -4.65 20.73
CA PHE A 152 18.14 -4.70 19.47
C PHE A 152 17.00 -5.72 19.55
N GLN A 153 15.81 -5.25 19.92
CA GLN A 153 14.58 -6.04 20.06
C GLN A 153 13.48 -5.63 19.08
N GLU A 154 13.55 -4.39 18.59
CA GLU A 154 12.55 -3.75 17.74
C GLU A 154 13.22 -3.08 16.55
N LEU A 155 12.46 -2.92 15.48
CA LEU A 155 12.89 -2.22 14.27
C LEU A 155 11.97 -1.04 13.96
N TYR A 156 12.55 -0.02 13.36
CA TYR A 156 11.85 1.22 13.02
C TYR A 156 12.15 1.58 11.58
N VAL A 157 11.13 1.46 10.75
CA VAL A 157 11.22 1.59 9.30
C VAL A 157 10.57 2.90 8.86
N LEU A 158 11.31 3.72 8.13
CA LEU A 158 10.80 4.97 7.54
C LEU A 158 10.40 4.75 6.08
N THR A 159 9.20 5.22 5.75
CA THR A 159 8.63 5.22 4.40
C THR A 159 7.99 6.57 4.11
N GLU A 160 7.62 6.79 2.86
CA GLU A 160 6.82 7.95 2.49
C GLU A 160 5.45 7.94 3.20
N LEU A 161 4.95 9.12 3.53
CA LEU A 161 3.66 9.26 4.19
C LEU A 161 2.53 9.24 3.17
N MET A 162 1.67 8.21 3.25
CA MET A 162 0.41 8.15 2.53
C MET A 162 -0.74 8.58 3.45
N GLN A 163 -1.79 9.18 2.89
CA GLN A 163 -2.87 9.79 3.68
C GLN A 163 -3.95 8.78 4.09
N SER A 164 -4.21 7.78 3.27
CA SER A 164 -5.24 6.78 3.49
C SER A 164 -4.87 5.45 2.82
N ASP A 165 -5.76 4.48 2.93
CA ASP A 165 -5.80 3.24 2.17
C ASP A 165 -7.05 3.21 1.27
N LEU A 166 -7.05 2.36 0.25
CA LEU A 166 -8.14 2.25 -0.73
C LEU A 166 -9.42 1.71 -0.10
N HIS A 167 -9.34 0.90 0.96
CA HIS A 167 -10.52 0.40 1.68
C HIS A 167 -11.35 1.57 2.23
N LYS A 168 -10.70 2.51 2.92
CA LYS A 168 -11.35 3.74 3.42
C LYS A 168 -11.97 4.57 2.30
N ILE A 169 -11.33 4.64 1.13
CA ILE A 169 -11.89 5.36 -0.03
C ILE A 169 -13.16 4.65 -0.54
N ILE A 170 -13.14 3.32 -0.66
CA ILE A 170 -14.27 2.51 -1.13
C ILE A 170 -15.50 2.67 -0.23
N VAL A 171 -15.32 2.63 1.09
CA VAL A 171 -16.44 2.72 2.04
C VAL A 171 -16.87 4.16 2.38
N SER A 172 -16.09 5.16 1.96
CA SER A 172 -16.42 6.57 2.19
C SER A 172 -17.65 7.02 1.38
N PRO A 173 -18.28 8.15 1.74
CA PRO A 173 -19.30 8.77 0.90
C PRO A 173 -18.72 9.53 -0.31
N GLN A 174 -17.39 9.64 -0.45
CA GLN A 174 -16.78 10.38 -1.55
C GLN A 174 -17.05 9.67 -2.90
N PRO A 175 -17.60 10.36 -3.92
CA PRO A 175 -17.87 9.74 -5.21
C PRO A 175 -16.60 9.22 -5.89
N LEU A 176 -16.64 7.98 -6.39
CA LEU A 176 -15.64 7.46 -7.33
C LEU A 176 -16.18 7.58 -8.75
N THR A 177 -15.48 8.34 -9.58
CA THR A 177 -15.77 8.45 -11.01
C THR A 177 -15.11 7.30 -11.77
N SER A 178 -15.55 7.07 -13.01
CA SER A 178 -14.92 6.06 -13.88
C SER A 178 -13.41 6.29 -14.02
N ASP A 179 -12.98 7.55 -14.14
CA ASP A 179 -11.56 7.92 -14.22
C ASP A 179 -10.78 7.50 -12.98
N HIS A 180 -11.34 7.69 -11.78
CA HIS A 180 -10.70 7.23 -10.55
C HIS A 180 -10.52 5.71 -10.58
N VAL A 181 -11.55 4.96 -10.99
CA VAL A 181 -11.47 3.49 -11.09
C VAL A 181 -10.38 3.06 -12.07
N LYS A 182 -10.36 3.63 -13.29
CA LYS A 182 -9.36 3.31 -14.32
C LYS A 182 -7.94 3.58 -13.82
N VAL A 183 -7.71 4.74 -13.21
CA VAL A 183 -6.39 5.14 -12.68
C VAL A 183 -5.96 4.27 -11.51
N PHE A 184 -6.86 3.87 -10.61
CA PHE A 184 -6.51 2.95 -9.52
C PHE A 184 -6.18 1.55 -10.04
N VAL A 185 -7.01 0.97 -10.91
CA VAL A 185 -6.76 -0.37 -11.48
C VAL A 185 -5.46 -0.39 -12.27
N TYR A 186 -5.20 0.64 -13.09
CA TYR A 186 -3.94 0.79 -13.82
C TYR A 186 -2.73 0.81 -12.87
N GLN A 187 -2.75 1.66 -11.83
CA GLN A 187 -1.64 1.77 -10.88
C GLN A 187 -1.39 0.47 -10.10
N ILE A 188 -2.44 -0.28 -9.74
CA ILE A 188 -2.32 -1.58 -9.07
C ILE A 188 -1.62 -2.58 -9.99
N LEU A 189 -2.11 -2.74 -11.23
CA LEU A 189 -1.50 -3.67 -12.21
C LEU A 189 -0.07 -3.26 -12.55
N ARG A 190 0.20 -1.96 -12.70
CA ARG A 190 1.55 -1.43 -12.94
C ARG A 190 2.51 -1.76 -11.80
N GLY A 191 2.06 -1.62 -10.56
CA GLY A 191 2.83 -2.03 -9.38
C GLY A 191 3.06 -3.55 -9.33
N LEU A 192 2.06 -4.36 -9.69
CA LEU A 192 2.21 -5.81 -9.77
C LEU A 192 3.18 -6.25 -10.85
N LYS A 193 3.18 -5.61 -12.04
CA LYS A 193 4.16 -5.90 -13.09
C LYS A 193 5.59 -5.72 -12.59
N TYR A 194 5.84 -4.61 -11.91
CA TYR A 194 7.13 -4.35 -11.28
C TYR A 194 7.50 -5.45 -10.27
N LEU A 195 6.59 -5.83 -9.37
CA LEU A 195 6.85 -6.89 -8.38
C LEU A 195 7.05 -8.28 -9.01
N HIS A 196 6.21 -8.66 -9.97
CA HIS A 196 6.29 -9.97 -10.64
C HIS A 196 7.58 -10.09 -11.44
N SER A 197 8.02 -9.02 -12.11
CA SER A 197 9.34 -8.97 -12.77
C SER A 197 10.52 -9.07 -11.78
N ALA A 198 10.29 -8.74 -10.50
CA ALA A 198 11.27 -8.90 -9.43
C ALA A 198 11.29 -10.33 -8.83
N ASN A 199 10.51 -11.27 -9.39
CA ASN A 199 10.21 -12.58 -8.82
C ASN A 199 9.49 -12.51 -7.46
N ILE A 200 8.63 -11.51 -7.23
CA ILE A 200 7.90 -11.35 -5.96
C ILE A 200 6.41 -11.54 -6.19
N LEU A 201 5.81 -12.48 -5.48
CA LEU A 201 4.35 -12.61 -5.37
C LEU A 201 3.88 -11.92 -4.10
N HIS A 202 2.89 -11.04 -4.20
CA HIS A 202 2.42 -10.27 -3.05
C HIS A 202 1.55 -11.13 -2.11
N ARG A 203 0.61 -11.90 -2.67
CA ARG A 203 -0.25 -12.90 -2.00
C ARG A 203 -1.29 -12.37 -1.01
N ASP A 204 -1.25 -11.08 -0.68
CA ASP A 204 -2.23 -10.39 0.16
C ASP A 204 -2.66 -9.05 -0.45
N ILE A 205 -2.93 -9.04 -1.76
CA ILE A 205 -3.48 -7.85 -2.43
C ILE A 205 -4.92 -7.66 -1.99
N LYS A 206 -5.19 -6.54 -1.34
CA LYS A 206 -6.51 -6.12 -0.85
C LYS A 206 -6.55 -4.60 -0.67
N PRO A 207 -7.73 -3.96 -0.63
CA PRO A 207 -7.82 -2.50 -0.55
C PRO A 207 -7.10 -1.88 0.66
N GLY A 208 -7.00 -2.58 1.80
CA GLY A 208 -6.26 -2.13 2.98
C GLY A 208 -4.73 -2.09 2.79
N ASN A 209 -4.19 -2.84 1.82
CA ASN A 209 -2.75 -2.87 1.49
C ASN A 209 -2.41 -1.99 0.28
N LEU A 210 -3.36 -1.15 -0.17
CA LEU A 210 -3.20 -0.21 -1.26
C LEU A 210 -3.31 1.21 -0.70
N LEU A 211 -2.16 1.81 -0.39
CA LEU A 211 -2.09 3.15 0.19
C LEU A 211 -2.37 4.20 -0.88
N VAL A 212 -3.07 5.27 -0.50
CA VAL A 212 -3.47 6.35 -1.41
C VAL A 212 -3.25 7.73 -0.80
N ASN A 213 -3.08 8.73 -1.66
CA ASN A 213 -3.07 10.15 -1.28
C ASN A 213 -4.11 10.95 -2.09
N SER A 214 -4.23 12.25 -1.77
CA SER A 214 -5.22 13.18 -2.33
C SER A 214 -5.02 13.43 -3.82
N ASN A 215 -3.82 13.14 -4.34
CA ASN A 215 -3.51 13.21 -5.75
C ASN A 215 -3.82 11.89 -6.48
N CYS A 216 -4.51 10.95 -5.81
CA CYS A 216 -4.82 9.60 -6.31
C CYS A 216 -3.59 8.75 -6.65
N ILE A 217 -2.41 9.09 -6.15
CA ILE A 217 -1.24 8.20 -6.23
C ILE A 217 -1.50 7.01 -5.32
N LEU A 218 -1.37 5.81 -5.89
CA LEU A 218 -1.56 4.55 -5.20
C LEU A 218 -0.24 3.80 -5.09
N LYS A 219 0.05 3.26 -3.90
CA LYS A 219 1.22 2.41 -3.63
C LYS A 219 0.84 1.12 -2.92
N ILE A 220 1.30 0.00 -3.46
CA ILE A 220 1.19 -1.31 -2.83
C ILE A 220 2.13 -1.37 -1.62
N CYS A 221 1.61 -1.83 -0.48
CA CYS A 221 2.37 -2.00 0.76
C CYS A 221 2.10 -3.37 1.42
N ASP A 222 2.81 -3.63 2.52
CA ASP A 222 2.69 -4.84 3.35
C ASP A 222 3.14 -6.14 2.66
N PHE A 223 4.46 -6.27 2.53
CA PHE A 223 5.12 -7.44 1.95
C PHE A 223 5.37 -8.56 2.97
N GLY A 224 4.71 -8.53 4.14
CA GLY A 224 4.91 -9.51 5.21
C GLY A 224 4.54 -10.96 4.82
N LEU A 225 3.66 -11.12 3.82
CA LEU A 225 3.28 -12.43 3.27
C LEU A 225 3.89 -12.70 1.89
N ALA A 226 4.62 -11.72 1.36
CA ALA A 226 5.24 -11.82 0.06
C ALA A 226 6.29 -12.93 0.04
N ARG A 227 6.39 -13.60 -1.09
CA ARG A 227 7.33 -14.70 -1.30
C ARG A 227 8.01 -14.54 -2.63
N MET A 228 9.27 -14.99 -2.67
CA MET A 228 10.01 -15.04 -3.91
C MET A 228 9.56 -16.26 -4.71
N TRP A 229 9.29 -16.05 -5.98
CA TRP A 229 8.91 -17.07 -6.94
C TRP A 229 10.15 -17.55 -7.68
N ASP A 230 10.26 -18.87 -7.86
CA ASP A 230 11.25 -19.47 -8.75
C ASP A 230 10.52 -20.23 -9.84
N SER A 231 10.74 -19.85 -11.10
CA SER A 231 10.18 -20.59 -12.24
C SER A 231 10.76 -22.00 -12.38
N HIS A 232 11.94 -22.26 -11.80
CA HIS A 232 12.66 -23.52 -11.88
C HIS A 232 12.57 -24.40 -10.62
N ASP A 233 12.11 -23.85 -9.48
CA ASP A 233 11.99 -24.59 -8.22
C ASP A 233 10.56 -24.51 -7.67
N GLN A 234 9.82 -25.60 -7.87
CA GLN A 234 8.40 -25.77 -7.55
C GLN A 234 8.21 -26.03 -6.04
N GLN A 235 8.61 -25.10 -5.18
CA GLN A 235 8.48 -25.27 -3.74
C GLN A 235 7.01 -25.32 -3.29
N ASN A 236 6.72 -26.21 -2.33
CA ASN A 236 5.46 -26.23 -1.61
C ASN A 236 5.33 -24.94 -0.79
N MET A 237 4.34 -24.12 -1.09
CA MET A 237 4.16 -22.84 -0.40
C MET A 237 3.14 -22.92 0.74
N THR A 238 3.46 -22.36 1.90
CA THR A 238 2.58 -22.39 3.08
C THR A 238 1.36 -21.48 2.93
N HIS A 239 0.18 -21.98 3.32
CA HIS A 239 -1.06 -21.21 3.40
C HIS A 239 -1.06 -20.33 4.66
N GLU A 240 -0.35 -19.21 4.64
CA GLU A 240 -0.39 -18.21 5.73
C GLU A 240 -1.65 -17.33 5.59
N VAL A 241 -2.40 -17.20 6.68
CA VAL A 241 -3.80 -16.73 6.71
C VAL A 241 -3.90 -15.22 6.96
N VAL A 242 -4.53 -14.49 6.03
CA VAL A 242 -5.24 -13.19 6.23
C VAL A 242 -6.46 -13.13 5.27
N THR A 243 -7.32 -12.11 5.43
CA THR A 243 -8.55 -11.72 4.69
C THR A 243 -8.88 -12.56 3.44
N GLN A 244 -9.92 -13.40 3.54
CA GLN A 244 -10.26 -14.38 2.51
C GLN A 244 -10.93 -13.81 1.23
N TYR A 245 -11.53 -12.63 1.31
CA TYR A 245 -12.40 -12.08 0.25
C TYR A 245 -11.73 -11.90 -1.12
N TYR A 246 -10.40 -11.72 -1.13
CA TYR A 246 -9.59 -11.47 -2.33
C TYR A 246 -8.76 -12.68 -2.75
N ARG A 247 -8.95 -13.83 -2.08
CA ARG A 247 -8.17 -15.04 -2.31
C ARG A 247 -8.62 -15.75 -3.59
N ALA A 248 -7.65 -16.16 -4.40
CA ALA A 248 -7.88 -16.87 -5.66
C ALA A 248 -8.45 -18.29 -5.45
N PRO A 249 -9.26 -18.81 -6.38
CA PRO A 249 -9.91 -20.12 -6.25
C PRO A 249 -8.90 -21.26 -6.08
N GLU A 250 -7.76 -21.22 -6.76
CA GLU A 250 -6.70 -22.23 -6.62
C GLU A 250 -6.15 -22.31 -5.19
N LEU A 251 -6.05 -21.17 -4.49
CA LEU A 251 -5.61 -21.15 -3.09
C LEU A 251 -6.68 -21.70 -2.14
N LEU A 252 -7.97 -21.47 -2.44
CA LEU A 252 -9.11 -22.01 -1.68
C LEU A 252 -9.25 -23.53 -1.87
N MET A 253 -8.92 -24.01 -3.07
CA MET A 253 -8.90 -25.43 -3.42
C MET A 253 -7.63 -26.17 -2.96
N GLY A 254 -6.73 -25.51 -2.22
CA GLY A 254 -5.54 -26.16 -1.66
C GLY A 254 -4.44 -26.45 -2.68
N ALA A 255 -4.38 -25.70 -3.79
CA ALA A 255 -3.30 -25.84 -4.75
C ALA A 255 -1.96 -25.50 -4.11
N ARG A 256 -1.01 -26.45 -4.20
CA ARG A 256 0.36 -26.28 -3.67
C ARG A 256 1.25 -25.44 -4.58
N ARG A 257 0.85 -25.29 -5.84
CA ARG A 257 1.57 -24.57 -6.89
C ARG A 257 0.67 -23.46 -7.44
N TYR A 258 1.19 -22.23 -7.48
CA TYR A 258 0.49 -21.06 -7.98
C TYR A 258 1.48 -19.99 -8.43
N THR A 259 1.05 -19.10 -9.33
CA THR A 259 1.89 -18.08 -9.99
C THR A 259 1.44 -16.67 -9.59
N GLY A 260 1.96 -15.64 -10.27
CA GLY A 260 1.45 -14.26 -10.18
C GLY A 260 -0.06 -14.11 -10.47
N ALA A 261 -0.68 -15.12 -11.09
CA ALA A 261 -2.12 -15.15 -11.32
C ALA A 261 -2.95 -14.97 -10.05
N VAL A 262 -2.45 -15.36 -8.86
CA VAL A 262 -3.17 -15.16 -7.59
C VAL A 262 -3.37 -13.68 -7.26
N ASP A 263 -2.37 -12.84 -7.55
CA ASP A 263 -2.46 -11.40 -7.32
C ASP A 263 -3.40 -10.76 -8.34
N VAL A 264 -3.39 -11.24 -9.59
CA VAL A 264 -4.30 -10.79 -10.65
C VAL A 264 -5.76 -11.05 -10.31
N TRP A 265 -6.06 -12.22 -9.73
CA TRP A 265 -7.41 -12.51 -9.23
C TRP A 265 -7.85 -11.49 -8.18
N SER A 266 -6.97 -11.18 -7.21
CA SER A 266 -7.25 -10.18 -6.19
C SER A 266 -7.53 -8.80 -6.80
N VAL A 267 -6.84 -8.42 -7.88
CA VAL A 267 -7.17 -7.19 -8.64
C VAL A 267 -8.57 -7.24 -9.23
N GLY A 268 -9.01 -8.39 -9.77
CA GLY A 268 -10.38 -8.58 -10.25
C GLY A 268 -11.42 -8.33 -9.15
N CYS A 269 -11.22 -8.91 -7.96
CA CYS A 269 -12.09 -8.65 -6.80
C CYS A 269 -12.14 -7.15 -6.42
N ILE A 270 -10.97 -6.49 -6.36
CA ILE A 270 -10.86 -5.07 -6.03
C ILE A 270 -11.51 -4.20 -7.11
N PHE A 271 -11.36 -4.55 -8.38
CA PHE A 271 -11.96 -3.82 -9.49
C PHE A 271 -13.49 -3.89 -9.43
N ALA A 272 -14.06 -5.07 -9.17
CA ALA A 272 -15.50 -5.20 -8.94
C ALA A 272 -15.97 -4.37 -7.72
N GLU A 273 -15.19 -4.36 -6.64
CA GLU A 273 -15.50 -3.57 -5.45
C GLU A 273 -15.38 -2.06 -5.69
N LEU A 274 -14.45 -1.60 -6.52
CA LEU A 274 -14.37 -0.20 -6.95
C LEU A 274 -15.61 0.22 -7.75
N LEU A 275 -16.11 -0.66 -8.62
CA LEU A 275 -17.32 -0.42 -9.42
C LEU A 275 -18.60 -0.46 -8.58
N GLY A 276 -18.72 -1.43 -7.67
CA GLY A 276 -19.95 -1.70 -6.89
C GLY A 276 -19.97 -1.14 -5.48
N ARG A 277 -18.84 -0.61 -4.97
CA ARG A 277 -18.64 -0.08 -3.61
C ARG A 277 -18.94 -1.10 -2.50
N ARG A 278 -18.87 -2.38 -2.83
CA ARG A 278 -19.13 -3.53 -1.95
C ARG A 278 -18.19 -4.67 -2.31
N ILE A 279 -17.74 -5.40 -1.28
CA ILE A 279 -16.93 -6.60 -1.45
C ILE A 279 -17.66 -7.59 -2.37
N LEU A 280 -16.99 -8.05 -3.42
CA LEU A 280 -17.60 -8.94 -4.42
C LEU A 280 -18.00 -10.29 -3.83
N PHE A 281 -17.10 -10.89 -3.03
CA PHE A 281 -17.28 -12.18 -2.38
C PHE A 281 -17.15 -12.01 -0.86
N GLN A 282 -18.27 -11.74 -0.19
CA GLN A 282 -18.32 -11.54 1.25
C GLN A 282 -18.70 -12.83 1.97
N ALA A 283 -17.74 -13.75 2.11
CA ALA A 283 -17.96 -15.06 2.73
C ALA A 283 -17.50 -15.16 4.19
N GLN A 284 -18.14 -16.00 5.00
CA GLN A 284 -17.72 -16.28 6.38
C GLN A 284 -16.58 -17.29 6.46
N GLY A 285 -16.36 -18.11 5.41
CA GLY A 285 -15.26 -19.07 5.38
C GLY A 285 -14.79 -19.47 3.96
N PRO A 286 -13.69 -20.24 3.86
CA PRO A 286 -13.08 -20.60 2.56
C PRO A 286 -14.01 -21.39 1.64
N ILE A 287 -14.84 -22.28 2.19
CA ILE A 287 -15.81 -23.09 1.44
C ILE A 287 -16.93 -22.19 0.88
N GLU A 288 -17.46 -21.28 1.71
CA GLU A 288 -18.48 -20.33 1.26
C GLU A 288 -17.91 -19.39 0.20
N GLN A 289 -16.68 -18.90 0.39
CA GLN A 289 -15.96 -18.09 -0.61
C GLN A 289 -15.88 -18.83 -1.94
N LEU A 290 -15.47 -20.11 -1.93
CA LEU A 290 -15.43 -20.94 -3.13
C LEU A 290 -16.82 -21.11 -3.75
N ASN A 291 -17.87 -21.33 -2.95
CA ASN A 291 -19.23 -21.43 -3.45
C ASN A 291 -19.71 -20.14 -4.11
N MET A 292 -19.44 -18.96 -3.54
CA MET A 292 -19.79 -17.67 -4.14
C MET A 292 -19.06 -17.44 -5.47
N ILE A 293 -17.80 -17.90 -5.58
CA ILE A 293 -17.05 -17.85 -6.84
C ILE A 293 -17.73 -18.75 -7.89
N ILE A 294 -18.10 -19.98 -7.52
CA ILE A 294 -18.82 -20.90 -8.41
C ILE A 294 -20.19 -20.36 -8.80
N ASP A 295 -20.91 -19.66 -7.91
CA ASP A 295 -22.19 -19.03 -8.24
C ASP A 295 -22.06 -17.92 -9.30
N LEU A 296 -20.90 -17.26 -9.35
CA LEU A 296 -20.63 -16.23 -10.36
C LEU A 296 -20.11 -16.83 -11.67
N LEU A 297 -19.12 -17.73 -11.59
CA LEU A 297 -18.37 -18.21 -12.76
C LEU A 297 -18.89 -19.54 -13.32
N GLY A 298 -19.79 -20.22 -12.60
CA GLY A 298 -20.29 -21.56 -12.94
C GLY A 298 -19.42 -22.68 -12.34
N THR A 299 -19.93 -23.91 -12.40
CA THR A 299 -19.19 -25.10 -11.92
C THR A 299 -17.93 -25.31 -12.78
N PRO A 300 -16.72 -25.30 -12.18
CA PRO A 300 -15.49 -25.48 -12.94
C PRO A 300 -15.40 -26.91 -13.49
N SER A 301 -14.78 -27.02 -14.66
CA SER A 301 -14.43 -28.28 -15.31
C SER A 301 -13.33 -29.04 -14.55
N ALA A 302 -13.15 -30.32 -14.88
CA ALA A 302 -12.07 -31.12 -14.31
C ALA A 302 -10.67 -30.53 -14.61
N ASP A 303 -10.49 -29.96 -15.80
CA ASP A 303 -9.24 -29.31 -16.21
C ASP A 303 -8.97 -28.04 -15.39
N GLU A 304 -10.00 -27.23 -15.12
CA GLU A 304 -9.89 -26.05 -14.25
C GLU A 304 -9.56 -26.42 -12.80
N MET A 305 -9.92 -27.64 -12.37
CA MET A 305 -9.62 -28.18 -11.03
C MET A 305 -8.37 -29.09 -11.00
N LYS A 306 -7.51 -29.05 -12.03
CA LYS A 306 -6.33 -29.93 -12.14
C LYS A 306 -5.41 -29.89 -10.92
N ASN A 307 -5.27 -28.72 -10.28
CA ASN A 307 -4.42 -28.50 -9.10
C ASN A 307 -5.16 -28.52 -7.75
N ALA A 308 -6.47 -28.78 -7.74
CA ALA A 308 -7.28 -28.83 -6.52
C ALA A 308 -6.92 -30.07 -5.67
N CYS A 309 -6.98 -29.91 -4.34
CA CYS A 309 -6.91 -31.04 -3.41
C CYS A 309 -8.16 -31.93 -3.53
N GLU A 310 -8.07 -33.17 -3.04
CA GLU A 310 -9.16 -34.14 -3.13
C GLU A 310 -10.44 -33.66 -2.43
N GLY A 311 -10.33 -33.07 -1.24
CA GLY A 311 -11.46 -32.52 -0.49
C GLY A 311 -12.22 -31.45 -1.29
N ALA A 312 -11.49 -30.48 -1.85
CA ALA A 312 -12.08 -29.42 -2.66
C ALA A 312 -12.74 -29.95 -3.93
N ARG A 313 -12.07 -30.88 -4.63
CA ARG A 313 -12.61 -31.52 -5.84
C ARG A 313 -13.90 -32.29 -5.53
N ASN A 314 -13.91 -33.08 -4.46
CA ASN A 314 -15.08 -33.85 -4.05
C ASN A 314 -16.25 -32.94 -3.66
N HIS A 315 -16.00 -31.83 -2.97
CA HIS A 315 -17.02 -30.84 -2.64
C HIS A 315 -17.67 -30.23 -3.88
N VAL A 316 -16.88 -29.84 -4.88
CA VAL A 316 -17.40 -29.28 -6.13
C VAL A 316 -18.19 -30.33 -6.91
N LEU A 317 -17.67 -31.56 -7.06
CA LEU A 317 -18.33 -32.62 -7.83
C LEU A 317 -19.62 -33.15 -7.18
N ARG A 318 -19.75 -33.09 -5.85
CA ARG A 318 -20.99 -33.45 -5.14
C ARG A 318 -22.02 -32.33 -5.14
N SER A 319 -21.62 -31.10 -5.44
CA SER A 319 -22.52 -29.95 -5.50
C SER A 319 -23.33 -29.97 -6.80
N PRO A 320 -24.57 -29.42 -6.80
CA PRO A 320 -25.33 -29.24 -8.03
C PRO A 320 -24.55 -28.42 -9.06
N TYR A 321 -24.72 -28.76 -10.34
CA TYR A 321 -24.15 -27.99 -11.43
C TYR A 321 -24.76 -26.58 -11.47
N ARG A 322 -23.90 -25.57 -11.61
CA ARG A 322 -24.25 -24.14 -11.65
C ARG A 322 -23.79 -23.54 -12.98
N GLN A 323 -24.71 -22.84 -13.65
CA GLN A 323 -24.40 -22.08 -14.86
C GLN A 323 -23.68 -20.77 -14.49
N PRO A 324 -22.77 -20.26 -15.35
CA PRO A 324 -22.14 -18.95 -15.14
C PRO A 324 -23.18 -17.82 -15.09
N ASN A 325 -23.01 -16.87 -14.17
CA ASN A 325 -23.86 -15.69 -13.99
C ASN A 325 -23.05 -14.38 -14.08
N THR A 326 -22.20 -14.28 -15.10
CA THR A 326 -21.35 -13.10 -15.34
C THR A 326 -22.16 -11.85 -15.65
N MET A 327 -23.43 -11.98 -16.07
CA MET A 327 -24.35 -10.86 -16.26
C MET A 327 -24.56 -10.03 -14.99
N ARG A 328 -24.39 -10.64 -13.81
CA ARG A 328 -24.41 -9.93 -12.52
C ARG A 328 -23.34 -8.84 -12.42
N LEU A 329 -22.25 -8.93 -13.17
CA LEU A 329 -21.20 -7.90 -13.16
C LEU A 329 -21.65 -6.59 -13.80
N TYR A 330 -22.58 -6.64 -14.77
CA TYR A 330 -23.16 -5.43 -15.36
C TYR A 330 -24.07 -4.66 -14.39
N SER A 331 -24.57 -5.32 -13.33
CA SER A 331 -25.42 -4.67 -12.32
C SER A 331 -24.65 -4.06 -11.15
N LEU A 332 -23.31 -4.12 -11.15
CA LEU A 332 -22.48 -3.52 -10.11
C LEU A 332 -22.70 -2.01 -10.01
N SER A 333 -22.69 -1.30 -11.14
CA SER A 333 -23.06 0.12 -11.24
C SER A 333 -23.19 0.55 -12.71
N HIS A 334 -23.62 1.80 -12.94
CA HIS A 334 -23.63 2.41 -14.28
C HIS A 334 -22.23 2.55 -14.90
N GLN A 335 -21.15 2.40 -14.12
CA GLN A 335 -19.77 2.44 -14.60
C GLN A 335 -19.27 1.08 -15.10
N ALA A 336 -20.04 0.00 -14.89
CA ALA A 336 -19.74 -1.33 -15.41
C ALA A 336 -20.04 -1.41 -16.91
N THR A 337 -19.28 -0.66 -17.72
CA THR A 337 -19.36 -0.69 -19.18
C THR A 337 -18.94 -2.05 -19.72
N HIS A 338 -19.23 -2.30 -21.01
CA HIS A 338 -18.82 -3.55 -21.65
C HIS A 338 -17.31 -3.80 -21.55
N GLU A 339 -16.47 -2.78 -21.75
CA GLU A 339 -15.02 -2.88 -21.61
C GLU A 339 -14.58 -3.12 -20.16
N ALA A 340 -15.27 -2.51 -19.19
CA ALA A 340 -15.01 -2.73 -17.78
C ALA A 340 -15.30 -4.19 -17.39
N VAL A 341 -16.48 -4.69 -17.77
CA VAL A 341 -16.89 -6.07 -17.49
C VAL A 341 -16.02 -7.06 -18.24
N HIS A 342 -15.62 -6.78 -19.48
CA HIS A 342 -14.73 -7.64 -20.26
C HIS A 342 -13.35 -7.80 -19.59
N LEU A 343 -12.74 -6.70 -19.12
CA LEU A 343 -11.51 -6.79 -18.33
C LEU A 343 -11.75 -7.57 -17.04
N LEU A 344 -12.85 -7.28 -16.34
CA LEU A 344 -13.18 -7.92 -15.07
C LEU A 344 -13.37 -9.45 -15.20
N THR A 345 -14.05 -9.92 -16.24
CA THR A 345 -14.19 -11.37 -16.52
C THR A 345 -12.89 -12.01 -16.97
N SER A 346 -11.98 -11.24 -17.57
CA SER A 346 -10.64 -11.72 -17.93
C SER A 346 -9.71 -11.87 -16.72
N LEU A 347 -9.90 -11.03 -15.69
CA LEU A 347 -9.22 -11.11 -14.39
C LEU A 347 -9.80 -12.23 -13.50
N LEU A 348 -11.11 -12.45 -13.56
CA LEU A 348 -11.84 -13.44 -12.75
C LEU A 348 -12.05 -14.75 -13.51
N VAL A 349 -10.96 -15.49 -13.76
CA VAL A 349 -10.98 -16.80 -14.41
C VAL A 349 -10.55 -17.90 -13.44
N PHE A 350 -11.24 -19.05 -13.47
CA PHE A 350 -10.93 -20.21 -12.61
C PHE A 350 -9.53 -20.77 -12.87
N ASP A 351 -9.23 -21.15 -14.12
CA ASP A 351 -7.90 -21.66 -14.49
C ASP A 351 -6.87 -20.54 -14.42
N PRO A 352 -5.87 -20.59 -13.51
CA PRO A 352 -4.85 -19.56 -13.41
C PRO A 352 -3.99 -19.46 -14.69
N ASP A 353 -3.92 -20.51 -15.50
CA ASP A 353 -3.14 -20.49 -16.76
C ASP A 353 -3.90 -19.80 -17.91
N LYS A 354 -5.22 -19.64 -17.79
CA LYS A 354 -6.08 -18.92 -18.75
C LYS A 354 -6.44 -17.51 -18.29
N ARG A 355 -6.20 -17.20 -17.02
CA ARG A 355 -6.41 -15.87 -16.44
C ARG A 355 -5.48 -14.88 -17.13
N ILE A 356 -6.00 -13.69 -17.49
CA ILE A 356 -5.21 -12.66 -18.15
C ILE A 356 -3.94 -12.37 -17.32
N ASN A 357 -2.78 -12.28 -17.96
CA ASN A 357 -1.56 -11.89 -17.25
C ASN A 357 -1.52 -10.36 -17.06
N VAL A 358 -0.58 -9.87 -16.25
CA VAL A 358 -0.50 -8.44 -15.92
C VAL A 358 -0.18 -7.58 -17.14
N ASP A 359 0.67 -8.06 -18.07
CA ASP A 359 1.03 -7.33 -19.29
C ASP A 359 -0.17 -7.14 -20.20
N ASP A 360 -0.94 -8.20 -20.46
CA ASP A 360 -2.14 -8.15 -21.27
C ASP A 360 -3.24 -7.32 -20.60
N ALA A 361 -3.37 -7.42 -19.27
CA ALA A 361 -4.31 -6.59 -18.52
C ALA A 361 -3.96 -5.10 -18.63
N LEU A 362 -2.67 -4.74 -18.54
CA LEU A 362 -2.19 -3.37 -18.72
C LEU A 362 -2.42 -2.88 -20.15
N ALA A 363 -2.35 -3.75 -21.16
CA ALA A 363 -2.63 -3.43 -22.56
C ALA A 363 -4.13 -3.36 -22.90
N HIS A 364 -5.01 -3.75 -21.98
CA HIS A 364 -6.44 -3.81 -22.23
C HIS A 364 -7.05 -2.41 -22.52
N PRO A 365 -7.94 -2.25 -23.53
CA PRO A 365 -8.50 -0.94 -23.93
C PRO A 365 -9.15 -0.13 -22.81
N TYR A 366 -9.80 -0.81 -21.85
CA TYR A 366 -10.40 -0.16 -20.68
C TYR A 366 -9.41 0.71 -19.86
N LEU A 367 -8.12 0.33 -19.85
CA LEU A 367 -7.09 1.03 -19.06
C LEU A 367 -6.32 2.09 -19.84
N GLU A 368 -6.58 2.26 -21.14
CA GLU A 368 -5.87 3.24 -21.99
C GLU A 368 -5.96 4.66 -21.41
N GLU A 369 -7.17 5.10 -21.08
CA GLU A 369 -7.41 6.42 -20.51
C GLU A 369 -6.79 6.56 -19.11
N GLY A 370 -6.85 5.50 -18.28
CA GLY A 370 -6.22 5.48 -16.96
C GLY A 370 -4.70 5.62 -17.05
N ARG A 371 -4.08 4.90 -17.99
CA ARG A 371 -2.65 4.96 -18.30
C ARG A 371 -2.24 6.35 -18.75
N MET A 372 -2.96 6.91 -19.73
CA MET A 372 -2.66 8.26 -20.24
C MET A 372 -2.85 9.33 -19.18
N ARG A 373 -3.89 9.25 -18.35
CA ARG A 373 -4.10 10.20 -17.25
C ARG A 373 -2.97 10.14 -16.22
N PHE A 374 -2.55 8.95 -15.82
CA PHE A 374 -1.43 8.78 -14.90
C PHE A 374 -0.15 9.41 -15.44
N HIS A 375 0.20 9.12 -16.70
CA HIS A 375 1.43 9.65 -17.32
C HIS A 375 1.36 11.12 -17.72
N SER A 376 0.16 11.70 -17.82
CA SER A 376 -0.01 13.12 -18.17
C SER A 376 0.14 14.06 -16.98
N CYS A 377 -0.12 13.62 -15.75
CA CYS A 377 -0.07 14.53 -14.59
C CYS A 377 0.31 13.92 -13.23
N MET A 378 0.47 12.60 -13.11
CA MET A 378 0.63 11.94 -11.80
C MET A 378 2.00 11.31 -11.60
N CYS A 379 2.56 10.68 -12.64
CA CYS A 379 3.80 9.92 -12.52
C CYS A 379 5.04 10.80 -12.28
N SER A 380 6.08 10.22 -11.69
CA SER A 380 7.40 10.85 -11.58
C SER A 380 8.28 10.67 -12.83
N CYS A 381 7.93 9.72 -13.71
CA CYS A 381 8.74 9.35 -14.87
C CYS A 381 8.53 10.21 -16.13
N CYS A 382 7.49 11.02 -16.17
CA CYS A 382 7.22 11.99 -17.25
C CYS A 382 7.31 13.41 -16.70
N TYR A 383 7.71 14.36 -17.53
CA TYR A 383 7.90 15.76 -17.10
C TYR A 383 7.40 16.75 -18.15
N THR A 384 7.09 17.96 -17.72
CA THR A 384 6.70 19.06 -18.60
C THR A 384 7.89 20.00 -18.75
N THR A 385 8.28 20.28 -19.99
CA THR A 385 9.35 21.22 -20.34
C THR A 385 8.94 22.67 -20.04
N PRO A 386 9.90 23.62 -19.94
CA PRO A 386 9.58 25.05 -19.76
C PRO A 386 8.69 25.63 -20.87
N SER A 387 8.72 25.05 -22.07
CA SER A 387 7.84 25.42 -23.19
C SER A 387 6.46 24.77 -23.14
N ASN A 388 6.06 24.23 -21.97
CA ASN A 388 4.78 23.56 -21.72
C ASN A 388 4.51 22.30 -22.57
N ASN A 389 5.55 21.64 -23.07
CA ASN A 389 5.43 20.35 -23.76
C ASN A 389 5.63 19.20 -22.79
N ARG A 390 4.68 18.27 -22.73
CA ARG A 390 4.78 17.03 -21.93
C ARG A 390 5.71 16.04 -22.65
N VAL A 391 6.77 15.61 -21.97
CA VAL A 391 7.67 14.56 -22.41
C VAL A 391 7.33 13.28 -21.66
N PHE A 392 6.95 12.26 -22.42
CA PHE A 392 6.57 10.96 -21.91
C PHE A 392 7.79 10.04 -21.78
N THR A 393 7.79 9.17 -20.77
CA THR A 393 8.78 8.09 -20.65
C THR A 393 8.67 7.12 -21.82
N ASN A 394 9.79 6.48 -22.18
CA ASN A 394 9.82 5.43 -23.20
C ASN A 394 9.21 4.11 -22.70
N SER A 395 9.10 3.94 -21.38
CA SER A 395 8.50 2.75 -20.77
C SER A 395 7.49 3.18 -19.71
N PHE A 396 6.20 3.03 -20.04
CA PHE A 396 5.11 3.36 -19.14
C PHE A 396 5.03 2.42 -17.95
N ASP A 397 5.34 1.14 -18.16
CA ASP A 397 5.19 0.07 -17.18
C ASP A 397 6.56 -0.60 -16.94
N PRO A 398 7.47 0.05 -16.18
CA PRO A 398 8.82 -0.43 -15.98
C PRO A 398 8.86 -1.71 -15.15
N VAL A 399 9.90 -2.51 -15.39
CA VAL A 399 10.21 -3.74 -14.64
C VAL A 399 11.28 -3.47 -13.58
N HIS A 400 11.42 -4.39 -12.64
CA HIS A 400 12.47 -4.36 -11.63
C HIS A 400 13.82 -4.72 -12.27
N GLU A 401 14.82 -3.85 -12.14
CA GLU A 401 16.13 -4.01 -12.80
C GLU A 401 16.90 -5.25 -12.33
N GLN A 402 16.77 -5.60 -11.05
CA GLN A 402 17.47 -6.72 -10.42
C GLN A 402 16.49 -7.68 -9.73
N PRO A 403 15.99 -8.72 -10.42
CA PRO A 403 15.09 -9.69 -9.81
C PRO A 403 15.73 -10.36 -8.59
N PHE A 404 14.93 -10.68 -7.59
CA PHE A 404 15.45 -11.34 -6.41
C PHE A 404 15.88 -12.78 -6.73
N ASP A 405 17.08 -13.15 -6.27
CA ASP A 405 17.59 -14.51 -6.41
C ASP A 405 16.85 -15.45 -5.44
N PRO A 406 16.17 -16.50 -5.94
CA PRO A 406 15.52 -17.51 -5.10
C PRO A 406 16.46 -18.19 -4.10
N LYS A 407 17.77 -18.23 -4.36
CA LYS A 407 18.78 -18.75 -3.42
C LYS A 407 18.76 -17.98 -2.10
N TRP A 408 18.44 -16.69 -2.12
CA TRP A 408 18.36 -15.89 -0.89
C TRP A 408 17.23 -16.38 0.03
N GLU A 409 16.09 -16.83 -0.50
CA GLU A 409 15.02 -17.44 0.31
C GLU A 409 15.50 -18.74 0.95
N LYS A 410 16.24 -19.55 0.18
CA LYS A 410 16.80 -20.83 0.65
C LYS A 410 17.81 -20.59 1.76
N GLU A 411 18.69 -19.61 1.63
CA GLU A 411 19.61 -19.20 2.69
C GLU A 411 18.84 -18.72 3.92
N LEU A 412 17.89 -17.81 3.75
CA LEU A 412 17.08 -17.27 4.85
C LEU A 412 16.35 -18.38 5.61
N SER A 413 15.80 -19.37 4.89
CA SER A 413 15.08 -20.49 5.52
C SER A 413 15.98 -21.37 6.40
N ARG A 414 17.28 -21.46 6.10
CA ARG A 414 18.26 -22.26 6.86
C ARG A 414 18.89 -21.51 8.03
N MET A 415 18.79 -20.18 8.08
CA MET A 415 19.41 -19.38 9.15
C MET A 415 18.80 -19.67 10.53
N SER A 416 19.70 -19.73 11.53
CA SER A 416 19.33 -19.73 12.93
C SER A 416 18.87 -18.34 13.39
N MET A 417 18.25 -18.27 14.56
CA MET A 417 17.85 -17.00 15.17
C MET A 417 19.06 -16.09 15.44
N PHE A 418 20.19 -16.67 15.82
CA PHE A 418 21.42 -15.94 16.12
C PHE A 418 22.00 -15.29 14.85
N ASP A 419 22.18 -16.08 13.79
CA ASP A 419 22.74 -15.60 12.52
C ASP A 419 21.85 -14.53 11.90
N LEU A 420 20.53 -14.72 11.97
CA LEU A 420 19.58 -13.77 11.42
C LEU A 420 19.57 -12.44 12.18
N ARG A 421 19.75 -12.48 13.52
CA ARG A 421 19.87 -11.27 14.33
C ARG A 421 21.15 -10.50 14.00
N ASP A 422 22.29 -11.18 13.89
CA ASP A 422 23.56 -10.56 13.49
C ASP A 422 23.48 -9.97 12.08
N ARG A 423 22.99 -10.75 11.11
CA ARG A 423 22.85 -10.31 9.72
C ARG A 423 21.92 -9.11 9.59
N MET A 424 20.82 -9.08 10.34
CA MET A 424 19.90 -7.94 10.33
C MET A 424 20.48 -6.72 11.04
N TYR A 425 21.23 -6.90 12.13
CA TYR A 425 21.93 -5.81 12.79
C TYR A 425 22.94 -5.15 11.84
N LYS A 426 23.83 -5.94 11.23
CA LYS A 426 24.78 -5.48 10.21
C LYS A 426 24.07 -4.81 9.05
N TYR A 427 22.97 -5.39 8.57
CA TYR A 427 22.17 -4.82 7.50
C TYR A 427 21.64 -3.42 7.85
N VAL A 428 21.35 -3.11 9.11
CA VAL A 428 20.88 -1.79 9.52
C VAL A 428 22.05 -0.82 9.74
N THR A 429 23.14 -1.28 10.36
CA THR A 429 24.25 -0.40 10.78
C THR A 429 25.26 -0.10 9.67
N GLU A 430 25.46 -1.01 8.73
CA GLU A 430 26.42 -0.85 7.62
C GLU A 430 25.84 -0.06 6.44
N ARG A 431 24.53 0.24 6.47
CA ARG A 431 23.88 1.06 5.45
C ARG A 431 24.34 2.51 5.54
N THR A 432 24.56 3.13 4.38
CA THR A 432 24.71 4.58 4.28
C THR A 432 23.37 5.24 4.66
N PRO A 433 23.31 6.03 5.75
CA PRO A 433 22.08 6.69 6.14
C PRO A 433 21.63 7.72 5.10
N LEU A 434 20.32 7.96 5.03
CA LEU A 434 19.80 9.05 4.20
C LEU A 434 20.38 10.39 4.67
N PHE A 435 20.78 11.25 3.73
CA PHE A 435 21.49 12.51 3.99
C PHE A 435 22.84 12.34 4.74
N GLY A 436 23.39 11.13 4.81
CA GLY A 436 24.64 10.85 5.53
C GLY A 436 24.54 10.92 7.05
N VAL A 437 23.33 11.09 7.60
CA VAL A 437 23.10 11.26 9.04
C VAL A 437 22.09 10.23 9.54
N PRO A 438 22.47 9.36 10.49
CA PRO A 438 21.57 8.35 11.04
C PRO A 438 20.50 8.98 11.93
N LEU A 439 19.32 8.36 11.91
CA LEU A 439 18.21 8.72 12.79
C LEU A 439 18.06 7.71 13.93
N CYS A 440 17.66 8.24 15.08
CA CYS A 440 17.26 7.47 16.25
C CYS A 440 15.95 8.01 16.84
N ILE A 441 15.30 7.19 17.66
CA ILE A 441 14.12 7.61 18.42
C ILE A 441 14.56 8.60 19.49
N ASN A 442 13.77 9.66 19.69
CA ASN A 442 13.97 10.64 20.74
C ASN A 442 13.17 10.25 22.01
N PRO A 443 13.82 9.68 23.05
CA PRO A 443 13.14 9.29 24.28
C PRO A 443 12.60 10.48 25.09
N ASN A 444 13.11 11.69 24.84
CA ASN A 444 12.71 12.91 25.53
C ASN A 444 11.55 13.63 24.83
N SER A 445 11.06 13.12 23.70
CA SER A 445 9.96 13.76 22.99
C SER A 445 8.63 13.61 23.73
N ALA A 446 7.79 14.64 23.66
CA ALA A 446 6.44 14.61 24.26
C ALA A 446 5.58 13.44 23.72
N ALA A 447 5.83 13.03 22.46
CA ALA A 447 5.15 11.89 21.85
C ALA A 447 5.73 10.53 22.26
N TYR A 448 6.93 10.47 22.86
CA TYR A 448 7.64 9.21 23.12
C TYR A 448 6.86 8.26 24.01
N LYS A 449 6.23 8.74 25.09
CA LYS A 449 5.46 7.87 26.00
C LYS A 449 4.33 7.15 25.26
N ASN A 450 3.59 7.87 24.42
CA ASN A 450 2.50 7.32 23.61
C ASN A 450 3.02 6.41 22.49
N PHE A 451 4.15 6.78 21.87
CA PHE A 451 4.80 5.99 20.83
C PHE A 451 5.36 4.66 21.36
N ALA A 452 6.05 4.70 22.49
CA ALA A 452 6.66 3.54 23.12
C ALA A 452 5.60 2.55 23.62
N SER A 453 4.51 3.05 24.20
CA SER A 453 3.39 2.22 24.70
C SER A 453 2.44 1.73 23.60
N SER A 454 2.54 2.27 22.38
CA SER A 454 1.72 1.82 21.26
C SER A 454 2.04 0.36 20.93
N SER A 455 1.07 -0.51 21.17
CA SER A 455 1.11 -1.92 20.83
C SER A 455 0.36 -2.19 19.53
N VAL A 456 0.67 -3.33 18.91
CA VAL A 456 -0.11 -3.86 17.78
C VAL A 456 -1.57 -4.00 18.20
N ALA A 457 -2.49 -3.91 17.23
CA ALA A 457 -3.87 -4.30 17.49
C ALA A 457 -3.87 -5.74 18.06
N GLN A 458 -4.62 -5.97 19.15
CA GLN A 458 -4.91 -7.33 19.60
C GLN A 458 -5.35 -8.13 18.37
N PRO A 459 -4.86 -9.36 18.15
CA PRO A 459 -5.33 -10.19 17.05
C PRO A 459 -6.79 -10.53 17.31
N SER A 460 -7.70 -9.63 16.94
CA SER A 460 -9.10 -9.94 16.80
C SER A 460 -9.19 -10.94 15.67
N GLU A 461 -9.36 -12.20 16.07
CA GLU A 461 -9.66 -13.36 15.25
C GLU A 461 -8.52 -13.77 14.30
N LEU A 462 -7.57 -14.54 14.84
CA LEU A 462 -6.92 -15.58 14.05
C LEU A 462 -7.96 -16.70 13.86
N PRO A 463 -8.57 -16.89 12.68
CA PRO A 463 -9.39 -18.06 12.43
C PRO A 463 -8.50 -19.32 12.43
N PRO A 464 -9.10 -20.50 12.66
CA PRO A 464 -8.36 -21.75 12.77
C PRO A 464 -7.57 -22.09 11.49
N SER A 465 -6.49 -22.85 11.71
CA SER A 465 -5.61 -23.52 10.73
C SER A 465 -6.34 -24.06 9.48
N PRO A 466 -5.68 -24.17 8.30
CA PRO A 466 -6.27 -24.56 7.01
C PRO A 466 -6.70 -26.03 6.88
N ASN A 467 -7.31 -26.57 7.93
CA ASN A 467 -8.01 -27.85 7.92
C ASN A 467 -9.46 -27.64 7.45
N ALA A 468 -9.69 -26.78 6.46
CA ALA A 468 -11.04 -26.57 5.90
C ALA A 468 -11.54 -27.82 5.15
N TRP A 469 -10.62 -28.69 4.76
CA TRP A 469 -10.88 -29.93 4.03
C TRP A 469 -10.52 -31.20 4.83
N ASP A 470 -10.12 -31.05 6.09
CA ASP A 470 -9.82 -32.18 6.99
C ASP A 470 -11.06 -32.63 7.76
#